data_AF-J2X4U4-F1
#
_entry.id   AF-J2X4U4-F1
#
_cell.length_a   1.000
_cell.length_b   1.000
_cell.length_c   1.000
_cell.angle_alpha   90.00
_cell.angle_beta   90.00
_cell.angle_gamma   90.00
#
_symmetry.space_group_name_H-M   'P 1'
#
loop_
_entity.id
_entity.type
_entity.pdbx_description
1 polymer ?
#
loop_
_entity_poly.entity_id
_entity_poly.type
_entity_poly.pdbx_seq_one_letter_code
_entity_poly.pdbx_strand_id
1 'polypeptide(L)'
;MLFKNVLTTTALLASLFAASSVFAHAHLKSQTPAADSTVAAPADLRLTFSEGVEASFTKVTVTKDGAPVAVKPLTTEGDKKTLIVTPAAPLTAGEYKVEWHAVSVDTHKSEGAYQFKVGQ
;
A
#
# COMPACT_ATOMS: atom_id res chain seq x y z
N MET A 1 -36.19 41.10 6.72
CA MET A 1 -36.05 39.95 5.81
C MET A 1 -34.63 39.83 5.23
N LEU A 2 -33.98 40.92 4.82
CA LEU A 2 -32.63 40.89 4.23
C LEU A 2 -31.53 40.27 5.14
N PHE A 3 -31.53 40.51 6.45
CA PHE A 3 -30.52 39.95 7.36
C PHE A 3 -30.57 38.42 7.51
N LYS A 4 -31.77 37.83 7.42
CA LYS A 4 -31.94 36.36 7.45
C LYS A 4 -31.35 35.71 6.20
N ASN A 5 -31.51 36.36 5.04
CA ASN A 5 -30.99 35.89 3.76
C ASN A 5 -29.46 35.99 3.70
N VAL A 6 -28.86 37.06 4.23
CA VAL A 6 -27.39 37.20 4.28
C VAL A 6 -26.77 36.10 5.15
N LEU A 7 -27.34 35.84 6.33
CA LEU A 7 -26.82 34.81 7.24
C LEU A 7 -26.91 33.39 6.65
N THR A 8 -27.98 33.09 5.90
CA THR A 8 -28.12 31.79 5.20
C THR A 8 -27.15 31.66 4.04
N THR A 9 -26.85 32.75 3.32
CA THR A 9 -25.91 32.72 2.20
C THR A 9 -24.47 32.49 2.66
N THR A 10 -24.06 33.13 3.77
CA THR A 10 -22.71 32.93 4.35
C THR A 10 -22.52 31.51 4.91
N ALA A 11 -23.54 30.95 5.55
CA ALA A 11 -23.49 29.57 6.05
C ALA A 11 -23.37 28.54 4.91
N LEU A 12 -24.06 28.77 3.78
CA LEU A 12 -23.96 27.90 2.60
C LEU A 12 -22.56 27.95 1.96
N LEU A 13 -21.96 29.15 1.84
CA LEU A 13 -20.60 29.29 1.31
C LEU A 13 -19.54 28.61 2.20
N ALA A 14 -19.69 28.68 3.53
CA ALA A 14 -18.76 28.04 4.46
C ALA A 14 -18.76 26.49 4.32
N SER A 15 -19.91 25.90 3.97
CA SER A 15 -20.04 24.45 3.79
C SER A 15 -19.32 23.91 2.53
N LEU A 16 -19.13 24.75 1.50
CA LEU A 16 -18.43 24.39 0.27
C LEU A 16 -16.90 24.26 0.45
N PHE A 17 -16.34 24.86 1.50
CA PHE A 17 -14.91 24.75 1.82
C PHE A 17 -14.59 23.57 2.74
N ALA A 18 -15.59 22.84 3.22
CA ALA A 18 -15.42 21.65 4.07
C ALA A 18 -15.27 20.35 3.25
N ALA A 19 -14.77 20.42 2.03
CA ALA A 19 -14.44 19.24 1.24
C ALA A 19 -13.23 18.53 1.87
N SER A 20 -13.49 17.54 2.71
CA SER A 20 -12.46 16.62 3.18
C SER A 20 -11.96 15.78 2.01
N SER A 21 -10.64 15.69 1.87
CA SER A 21 -10.03 14.78 0.90
C SER A 21 -10.31 13.35 1.35
N VAL A 22 -11.29 12.69 0.72
CA VAL A 22 -11.56 11.26 0.94
C VAL A 22 -10.44 10.49 0.25
N PHE A 23 -9.50 9.96 1.05
CA PHE A 23 -8.52 8.97 0.59
C PHE A 23 -9.22 7.62 0.44
N ALA A 24 -9.97 7.43 -0.65
CA ALA A 24 -10.73 6.21 -0.90
C ALA A 24 -9.87 4.99 -1.25
N HIS A 25 -8.58 5.17 -1.54
CA HIS A 25 -7.72 4.08 -2.01
C HIS A 25 -6.71 3.67 -0.93
N ALA A 26 -6.41 2.36 -0.85
CA ALA A 26 -5.29 1.88 -0.05
C ALA A 26 -3.96 2.35 -0.65
N HIS A 27 -3.31 3.32 -0.01
CA HIS A 27 -1.98 3.80 -0.41
C HIS A 27 -0.91 3.17 0.45
N LEU A 28 0.22 2.80 -0.14
CA LEU A 28 1.35 2.30 0.63
C LEU A 28 1.89 3.42 1.54
N LYS A 29 2.02 3.12 2.84
CA LYS A 29 2.50 4.04 3.87
C LYS A 29 3.93 3.73 4.28
N SER A 30 4.27 2.45 4.36
CA SER A 30 5.60 1.98 4.69
C SER A 30 5.83 0.58 4.17
N GLN A 31 7.10 0.20 4.03
CA GLN A 31 7.49 -1.12 3.57
C GLN A 31 8.79 -1.57 4.25
N THR A 32 8.91 -2.87 4.48
CA THR A 32 10.12 -3.52 4.97
C THR A 32 10.44 -4.68 4.03
N PRO A 33 11.64 -4.74 3.43
CA PRO A 33 12.72 -3.75 3.46
C PRO A 33 12.30 -2.39 2.88
N ALA A 34 12.90 -1.30 3.37
CA ALA A 34 12.61 0.04 2.88
C ALA A 34 13.05 0.22 1.40
N ALA A 35 12.43 1.17 0.69
CA ALA A 35 12.85 1.52 -0.66
C ALA A 35 14.35 1.87 -0.71
N ASP A 36 15.02 1.39 -1.76
CA ASP A 36 16.43 1.64 -2.06
C ASP A 36 17.41 1.22 -0.95
N SER A 37 16.93 0.44 0.04
CA SER A 37 17.75 -0.07 1.13
C SER A 37 18.57 -1.28 0.70
N THR A 38 19.70 -1.50 1.38
CA THR A 38 20.47 -2.75 1.31
C THR A 38 20.35 -3.48 2.64
N VAL A 39 19.92 -4.73 2.63
CA VAL A 39 19.65 -5.53 3.84
C VAL A 39 20.23 -6.95 3.71
N ALA A 40 20.40 -7.62 4.86
CA ALA A 40 20.48 -9.08 4.88
C ALA A 40 19.18 -9.71 4.36
N ALA A 41 19.22 -10.96 3.91
CA ALA A 41 18.06 -11.64 3.34
C ALA A 41 16.86 -11.66 4.33
N PRO A 42 15.77 -10.93 4.04
CA PRO A 42 14.61 -10.91 4.93
C PRO A 42 13.81 -12.22 4.82
N ALA A 43 13.19 -12.63 5.93
CA ALA A 43 12.31 -13.79 5.96
C ALA A 43 10.96 -13.54 5.25
N ASP A 44 10.50 -12.29 5.29
CA ASP A 44 9.29 -11.81 4.62
C ASP A 44 9.44 -10.34 4.21
N LEU A 45 8.63 -9.91 3.24
CA LEU A 45 8.45 -8.50 2.91
C LEU A 45 7.11 -8.06 3.50
N ARG A 46 7.07 -6.85 4.05
CA ARG A 46 5.88 -6.28 4.68
C ARG A 46 5.51 -4.97 4.01
N LEU A 47 4.30 -4.89 3.48
CA LEU A 47 3.76 -3.68 2.85
C LEU A 47 2.59 -3.18 3.70
N THR A 48 2.73 -2.03 4.34
CA THR A 48 1.70 -1.43 5.19
C THR A 48 0.98 -0.33 4.44
N PHE A 49 -0.33 -0.46 4.31
CA PHE A 49 -1.21 0.44 3.58
C PHE A 49 -2.00 1.37 4.52
N SER A 50 -2.58 2.44 3.97
CA SER A 50 -3.48 3.34 4.70
C SER A 50 -4.77 2.64 5.13
N GLU A 51 -5.27 1.75 4.28
CA GLU A 51 -6.50 0.97 4.48
C GLU A 51 -6.20 -0.52 4.40
N GLY A 52 -7.10 -1.33 4.96
CA GLY A 52 -6.97 -2.79 4.92
C GLY A 52 -7.05 -3.30 3.47
N VAL A 53 -6.31 -4.37 3.17
CA VAL A 53 -6.32 -5.03 1.85
C VAL A 53 -6.79 -6.48 1.94
N GLU A 54 -7.48 -6.95 0.91
CA GLU A 54 -7.91 -8.34 0.79
C GLU A 54 -6.82 -9.17 0.10
N ALA A 55 -6.14 -10.02 0.86
CA ALA A 55 -5.01 -10.83 0.39
C ALA A 55 -5.40 -11.73 -0.80
N SER A 56 -6.59 -12.32 -0.79
CA SER A 56 -7.08 -13.22 -1.85
C SER A 56 -7.34 -12.51 -3.19
N PHE A 57 -7.49 -11.19 -3.19
CA PHE A 57 -7.72 -10.39 -4.40
C PHE A 57 -6.53 -9.49 -4.76
N THR A 58 -5.54 -9.40 -3.87
CA THR A 58 -4.30 -8.66 -4.08
C THR A 58 -3.28 -9.54 -4.80
N LYS A 59 -2.50 -8.93 -5.69
CA LYS A 59 -1.39 -9.61 -6.38
C LYS A 59 -0.09 -8.88 -6.07
N VAL A 60 0.96 -9.65 -5.76
CA VAL A 60 2.33 -9.15 -5.64
C VAL A 60 3.24 -9.95 -6.56
N THR A 61 4.08 -9.25 -7.32
CA THR A 61 5.14 -9.84 -8.14
C THR A 61 6.47 -9.41 -7.55
N VAL A 62 7.34 -10.39 -7.27
CA VAL A 62 8.71 -10.13 -6.82
C VAL A 62 9.64 -10.63 -7.91
N THR A 63 10.59 -9.78 -8.33
CA THR A 63 11.65 -10.16 -9.27
C THR A 63 13.02 -9.89 -8.68
N LYS A 64 13.97 -10.76 -8.94
CA LYS A 64 15.39 -10.59 -8.65
C LYS A 64 16.15 -10.43 -9.97
N ASP A 65 16.84 -9.32 -10.17
CA ASP A 65 17.62 -9.04 -11.38
C ASP A 65 16.81 -9.30 -12.68
N GLY A 66 15.51 -8.99 -12.65
CA GLY A 66 14.55 -9.20 -13.73
C GLY A 66 13.92 -10.61 -13.82
N ALA A 67 14.39 -11.59 -13.04
CA ALA A 67 13.82 -12.94 -13.00
C ALA A 67 12.77 -13.08 -11.88
N PRO A 68 11.64 -13.78 -12.11
CA PRO A 68 10.59 -13.94 -11.10
C PRO A 68 11.06 -14.75 -9.89
N VAL A 69 10.62 -14.33 -8.70
CA VAL A 69 10.85 -15.01 -7.43
C VAL A 69 9.54 -15.60 -6.95
N ALA A 70 9.52 -16.90 -6.70
CA ALA A 70 8.33 -17.57 -6.17
C ALA A 70 8.03 -17.11 -4.74
N VAL A 71 6.76 -16.80 -4.47
CA VAL A 71 6.26 -16.42 -3.15
C VAL A 71 5.14 -17.37 -2.72
N LYS A 72 4.97 -17.53 -1.40
CA LYS A 72 3.84 -18.24 -0.81
C LYS A 72 2.54 -17.41 -0.99
N PRO A 73 1.35 -18.01 -0.75
CA PRO A 73 0.11 -17.25 -0.72
C PRO A 73 0.21 -16.04 0.20
N LEU A 74 -0.31 -14.90 -0.27
CA LEU A 74 -0.28 -13.65 0.49
C LEU A 74 -1.15 -13.77 1.74
N THR A 75 -0.69 -13.16 2.82
CA THR A 75 -1.44 -13.06 4.07
C THR A 75 -1.45 -11.64 4.57
N THR A 76 -2.32 -11.36 5.54
CA THR A 76 -2.38 -10.06 6.21
C THR A 76 -2.35 -10.24 7.71
N GLU A 77 -1.86 -9.22 8.41
CA GLU A 77 -1.94 -9.12 9.87
C GLU A 77 -3.31 -8.58 10.31
N GLY A 78 -3.66 -8.76 11.58
CA GLY A 78 -4.86 -8.26 12.28
C GLY A 78 -5.85 -7.39 11.47
N ASP A 79 -5.60 -6.08 11.42
CA ASP A 79 -6.48 -5.07 10.80
C ASP A 79 -6.43 -5.03 9.26
N LYS A 80 -5.75 -6.00 8.66
CA LYS A 80 -5.48 -6.18 7.24
C LYS A 80 -4.66 -5.07 6.57
N LYS A 81 -4.10 -4.11 7.31
CA LYS A 81 -3.32 -3.01 6.72
C LYS A 81 -1.92 -3.42 6.33
N THR A 82 -1.36 -4.45 6.96
CA THR A 82 -0.05 -5.01 6.59
C THR A 82 -0.24 -6.29 5.78
N LEU A 83 0.20 -6.25 4.53
CA LEU A 83 0.33 -7.40 3.64
C LEU A 83 1.70 -8.05 3.84
N ILE A 84 1.73 -9.36 4.05
CA ILE A 84 2.95 -10.15 4.21
C ILE A 84 3.19 -10.94 2.92
N VAL A 85 4.40 -10.80 2.38
CA VAL A 85 4.89 -11.50 1.19
C VAL A 85 6.06 -12.39 1.61
N THR A 86 5.81 -13.69 1.75
CA THR A 86 6.85 -14.65 2.15
C THR A 86 7.45 -15.33 0.93
N PRO A 87 8.77 -15.21 0.67
CA PRO A 87 9.45 -15.98 -0.38
C PRO A 87 9.27 -17.50 -0.19
N ALA A 88 9.18 -18.24 -1.29
CA ALA A 88 9.10 -19.70 -1.25
C ALA A 88 10.44 -20.36 -0.83
N ALA A 89 11.56 -19.66 -1.05
CA ALA A 89 12.90 -20.03 -0.63
C ALA A 89 13.64 -18.77 -0.11
N PRO A 90 14.68 -18.92 0.73
CA PRO A 90 15.47 -17.79 1.21
C PRO A 90 15.99 -16.91 0.07
N LEU A 91 15.91 -15.59 0.26
CA LEU A 91 16.43 -14.64 -0.73
C LEU A 91 17.96 -14.71 -0.79
N THR A 92 18.50 -14.55 -1.99
CA THR A 92 19.95 -14.55 -2.23
C THR A 92 20.38 -13.14 -2.63
N ALA A 93 21.67 -12.82 -2.53
CA ALA A 93 22.17 -11.48 -2.87
C ALA A 93 21.79 -11.07 -4.30
N GLY A 94 21.33 -9.84 -4.49
CA GLY A 94 20.88 -9.28 -5.77
C GLY A 94 19.92 -8.10 -5.58
N GLU A 95 19.49 -7.51 -6.70
CA GLU A 95 18.52 -6.43 -6.71
C GLU A 95 17.11 -6.98 -6.85
N TYR A 96 16.22 -6.54 -5.97
CA TYR A 96 14.84 -7.00 -5.90
C TYR A 96 13.90 -5.85 -6.23
N LYS A 97 12.90 -6.15 -7.08
CA LYS A 97 11.75 -5.28 -7.34
C LYS A 97 10.49 -5.96 -6.83
N VAL A 98 9.64 -5.18 -6.17
CA VAL A 98 8.35 -5.59 -5.63
C VAL A 98 7.28 -4.72 -6.29
N GLU A 99 6.36 -5.35 -6.99
CA GLU A 99 5.24 -4.71 -7.67
C GLU A 99 3.93 -5.27 -7.10
N TRP A 100 2.97 -4.41 -6.81
CA TRP A 100 1.67 -4.82 -6.27
C TRP A 100 0.51 -4.22 -7.04
N HIS A 101 -0.58 -4.99 -7.11
CA HIS A 101 -1.93 -4.51 -7.41
C HIS A 101 -2.80 -4.93 -6.24
N ALA A 102 -3.07 -4.00 -5.34
CA ALA A 102 -3.84 -4.21 -4.12
C ALA A 102 -5.33 -3.98 -4.36
N VAL A 103 -6.15 -4.77 -3.68
CA VAL A 103 -7.60 -4.55 -3.57
C VAL A 103 -7.89 -4.29 -2.11
N SER A 104 -8.40 -3.10 -1.81
CA SER A 104 -8.78 -2.73 -0.44
C SER A 104 -10.06 -3.43 0.00
N VAL A 105 -10.30 -3.46 1.32
CA VAL A 105 -11.52 -4.03 1.92
C VAL A 105 -12.81 -3.31 1.48
N ASP A 106 -12.69 -2.08 0.98
CA ASP A 106 -13.79 -1.30 0.39
C ASP A 106 -13.88 -1.46 -1.14
N THR A 107 -13.18 -2.44 -1.71
CA THR A 107 -13.21 -2.88 -3.12
C THR A 107 -12.49 -2.01 -4.15
N HIS A 108 -11.83 -0.93 -3.73
CA HIS A 108 -11.01 -0.12 -4.63
C HIS A 108 -9.67 -0.78 -4.95
N LYS A 109 -9.09 -0.42 -6.11
CA LYS A 109 -7.80 -0.94 -6.58
C LYS A 109 -6.72 0.13 -6.48
N SER A 110 -5.53 -0.27 -6.06
CA SER A 110 -4.34 0.58 -6.12
C SER A 110 -3.14 -0.25 -6.54
N GLU A 111 -2.11 0.41 -7.05
CA GLU A 111 -0.90 -0.26 -7.52
C GLU A 111 0.33 0.57 -7.21
N GLY A 112 1.49 -0.07 -7.31
CA GLY A 112 2.78 0.59 -7.19
C GLY A 112 3.94 -0.39 -7.27
N ALA A 113 5.14 0.16 -7.14
CA ALA A 113 6.38 -0.60 -7.16
C ALA A 113 7.43 0.03 -6.24
N TYR A 114 8.33 -0.80 -5.72
CA TYR A 114 9.57 -0.35 -5.09
C TYR A 114 10.69 -1.35 -5.31
N GLN A 115 11.92 -0.95 -5.00
CA GLN A 115 13.10 -1.79 -5.10
C GLN A 115 13.90 -1.79 -3.80
N PHE A 116 14.62 -2.87 -3.55
CA PHE A 116 15.59 -3.02 -2.47
C PHE A 116 16.69 -3.98 -2.89
N LYS A 117 17.81 -4.00 -2.16
CA LYS A 117 18.93 -4.89 -2.43
C LYS A 117 19.11 -5.87 -1.26
N VAL A 118 19.31 -7.13 -1.60
CA VAL A 118 19.88 -8.11 -0.66
C VAL A 118 21.38 -8.13 -0.88
N GLY A 119 22.15 -7.78 0.14
CA GLY A 119 23.59 -7.63 0.00
C GLY A 119 24.26 -7.27 1.32
N GLN A 120 24.44 -8.27 2.17
CA GLN A 120 25.43 -8.32 3.25
C GLN A 120 25.92 -9.75 3.39
#